data_AF-O46781-F1
#
_entry.id   AF-O46781-F1
#
_cell.length_a   1.000
_cell.length_b   1.000
_cell.length_c   1.000
_cell.angle_alpha   90.00
_cell.angle_beta   90.00
_cell.angle_gamma   90.00
#
_symmetry.space_group_name_H-M   'P 1'
#
loop_
_entity.id
_entity.type
_entity.pdbx_description
1 polymer ?
#
loop_
_entity_poly.entity_id
_entity_poly.type
_entity_poly.pdbx_seq_one_letter_code
_entity_poly.pdbx_strand_id
1 'polypeptide(L)'
;RYFYTAVSRPGLGEPSFIIVGYVDDTQFVRFDSNTPNPRMEPRARWVEQEGPEYWDRETRISKDTAQTFRANLNTALGYYNQSEAGSHNIQAMYGCDVGSDGSFLRGYSQDAYDGRDYIALNEDLRSWTAADTAAQITKRKWEAEGYAESLRNYLEGRCVEGLRRYL
;
A
#
# COMPACT_ATOMS: atom_id res chain seq x y z
N ARG A 1 5.01 7.39 5.41
CA ARG A 1 5.13 6.47 4.24
C ARG A 1 4.70 5.07 4.63
N TYR A 2 3.93 4.39 3.79
CA TYR A 2 3.66 2.97 3.91
C TYR A 2 4.25 2.22 2.71
N PHE A 3 4.82 1.05 2.96
CA PHE A 3 5.34 0.14 1.94
C PHE A 3 4.69 -1.21 2.11
N TYR A 4 4.04 -1.67 1.04
CA TYR A 4 3.37 -2.95 0.97
C TYR A 4 4.14 -3.87 0.05
N THR A 5 4.22 -5.15 0.39
CA THR A 5 4.86 -6.15 -0.46
C THR A 5 4.07 -7.44 -0.40
N ALA A 6 3.59 -7.90 -1.54
CA ALA A 6 2.98 -9.20 -1.72
C ALA A 6 3.86 -10.07 -2.62
N VAL A 7 4.09 -11.32 -2.24
CA VAL A 7 4.90 -12.27 -3.01
C VAL A 7 4.13 -13.57 -3.15
N SER A 8 3.79 -13.97 -4.38
CA SER A 8 3.16 -15.27 -4.64
C SER A 8 4.16 -16.39 -4.41
N ARG A 9 3.69 -17.52 -3.87
CA ARG A 9 4.54 -18.68 -3.56
C ARG A 9 3.89 -19.97 -4.06
N PRO A 10 3.89 -20.23 -5.39
CA PRO A 10 3.26 -21.41 -5.96
C PRO A 10 3.71 -22.70 -5.27
N GLY A 11 2.76 -23.54 -4.88
CA GLY A 11 3.03 -24.79 -4.16
C GLY A 11 3.36 -24.65 -2.67
N LEU A 12 3.47 -23.44 -2.13
CA LEU A 12 3.80 -23.17 -0.71
C LEU A 12 2.67 -22.44 0.03
N GLY A 13 1.47 -22.41 -0.55
CA GLY A 13 0.27 -21.80 0.05
C GLY A 13 0.00 -20.38 -0.41
N GLU A 14 -0.61 -19.59 0.48
CA GLU A 14 -1.02 -18.21 0.20
C GLU A 14 0.18 -17.27 -0.03
N PRO A 15 0.02 -16.18 -0.80
CA PRO A 15 1.04 -15.16 -0.92
C PRO A 15 1.51 -14.63 0.43
N SER A 16 2.80 -14.37 0.54
CA SER A 16 3.34 -13.61 1.66
C SER A 16 2.91 -12.15 1.51
N PHE A 17 2.47 -11.49 2.59
CA PHE A 17 2.10 -10.09 2.58
C PHE A 17 2.68 -9.35 3.80
N ILE A 18 3.39 -8.26 3.54
CA ILE A 18 4.04 -7.43 4.55
C ILE A 18 3.64 -5.98 4.34
N ILE A 19 3.33 -5.29 5.43
CA ILE A 19 3.21 -3.83 5.49
C ILE A 19 4.27 -3.30 6.45
N VAL A 20 4.95 -2.24 6.06
CA VAL A 20 5.77 -1.44 6.97
C VAL A 20 5.41 0.04 6.85
N GLY A 21 5.27 0.72 7.99
CA GLY A 21 4.99 2.14 8.07
C GLY A 21 6.17 2.91 8.64
N TYR A 22 6.46 4.07 8.06
CA TYR A 22 7.52 4.98 8.45
C TYR A 22 6.97 6.40 8.67
N VAL A 23 7.46 7.05 9.73
CA VAL A 23 7.45 8.50 9.90
C VAL A 23 8.89 8.95 9.78
N ASP A 24 9.17 9.84 8.83
CA ASP A 24 10.52 10.14 8.36
C ASP A 24 11.31 8.84 8.08
N ASP A 25 12.45 8.66 8.72
CA ASP A 25 13.31 7.47 8.59
C ASP A 25 13.06 6.41 9.69
N THR A 26 12.05 6.61 10.53
CA THR A 26 11.75 5.72 11.66
C THR A 26 10.59 4.79 11.34
N GLN A 27 10.86 3.48 11.31
CA GLN A 27 9.80 2.48 11.21
C GLN A 27 8.96 2.49 12.49
N PHE A 28 7.65 2.67 12.36
CA PHE A 28 6.75 2.75 13.52
C PHE A 28 5.72 1.64 13.59
N VAL A 29 5.37 1.01 12.46
CA VAL A 29 4.44 -0.13 12.44
C VAL A 29 4.87 -1.21 11.45
N ARG A 30 4.44 -2.45 11.72
CA ARG A 30 4.63 -3.60 10.83
C ARG A 30 3.44 -4.57 10.90
N PHE A 31 3.04 -5.10 9.76
CA PHE A 31 2.20 -6.28 9.65
C PHE A 31 2.94 -7.35 8.83
N ASP A 32 2.82 -8.62 9.23
CA ASP A 32 3.40 -9.76 8.52
C ASP A 32 2.44 -10.96 8.53
N SER A 33 1.96 -11.34 7.35
CA SER A 33 0.98 -12.40 7.18
C SER A 33 1.50 -13.81 7.48
N ASN A 34 2.83 -14.00 7.54
CA ASN A 34 3.43 -15.30 7.82
C ASN A 34 3.56 -15.61 9.31
N THR A 35 3.23 -14.65 10.18
CA THR A 35 3.26 -14.86 11.61
C THR A 35 2.09 -15.75 12.07
N PRO A 36 2.21 -16.51 13.18
CA PRO A 36 1.12 -17.36 13.65
C PRO A 36 -0.16 -16.61 14.03
N ASN A 37 -0.05 -15.35 14.45
CA ASN A 37 -1.18 -14.47 14.75
C ASN A 37 -0.96 -13.11 14.07
N PRO A 38 -1.25 -12.98 12.76
CA PRO A 38 -1.01 -11.75 12.01
C PRO A 38 -1.81 -10.59 12.57
N ARG A 39 -1.09 -9.56 13.00
CA ARG A 39 -1.62 -8.30 13.52
C ARG A 39 -0.68 -7.15 13.18
N MET A 40 -1.22 -5.92 13.21
CA MET A 40 -0.39 -4.74 13.13
C MET A 40 0.35 -4.58 14.47
N GLU A 41 1.65 -4.36 14.41
CA GLU A 41 2.53 -4.30 15.58
C GLU A 41 3.29 -2.98 15.64
N PRO A 42 3.47 -2.40 16.84
CA PRO A 42 4.31 -1.23 17.04
C PRO A 42 5.79 -1.58 16.78
N ARG A 43 6.51 -0.63 16.19
CA ARG A 43 7.97 -0.69 15.95
C ARG A 43 8.72 0.52 16.52
N ALA A 44 7.97 1.49 17.06
CA ALA A 44 8.51 2.63 17.80
C ALA A 44 7.72 2.83 19.11
N ARG A 45 8.40 3.29 20.16
CA ARG A 45 7.79 3.45 21.49
C ARG A 45 6.61 4.42 21.52
N TRP A 46 6.68 5.49 20.73
CA TRP A 46 5.66 6.54 20.74
C TRP A 46 4.33 6.06 20.15
N VAL A 47 4.31 5.03 19.30
CA VAL A 47 3.02 4.49 18.79
C VAL A 47 2.38 3.53 19.79
N GLU A 48 3.11 3.02 20.79
CA GLU A 48 2.55 2.12 21.81
C GLU A 48 1.45 2.78 22.67
N GLN A 49 1.39 4.13 22.68
CA GLN A 49 0.34 4.88 23.36
C GLN A 49 -1.02 4.79 22.65
N GLU A 50 -1.07 4.30 21.41
CA GLU A 50 -2.32 4.05 20.69
C GLU A 50 -3.17 2.99 21.41
N GLY A 51 -4.48 3.26 21.51
CA GLY A 51 -5.42 2.37 22.20
C GLY A 51 -5.71 1.07 21.41
N PRO A 52 -6.35 0.08 22.06
CA PRO A 52 -6.66 -1.21 21.43
C PRO A 52 -7.52 -1.07 20.17
N GLU A 53 -8.43 -0.09 20.12
CA GLU A 53 -9.28 0.18 18.95
C GLU A 53 -8.47 0.54 17.70
N TYR A 54 -7.35 1.26 17.85
CA TYR A 54 -6.44 1.58 16.76
C TYR A 54 -5.82 0.29 16.21
N TRP A 55 -5.23 -0.53 17.09
CA TRP A 55 -4.56 -1.77 16.70
C TRP A 55 -5.50 -2.79 16.06
N ASP A 56 -6.73 -2.93 16.57
CA ASP A 56 -7.75 -3.82 16.02
C ASP A 56 -8.20 -3.36 14.63
N ARG A 57 -8.36 -2.03 14.46
CA ARG A 57 -8.71 -1.44 13.16
C ARG A 57 -7.59 -1.62 12.14
N GLU A 58 -6.36 -1.26 12.47
CA GLU A 58 -5.22 -1.39 11.56
C GLU A 58 -4.92 -2.85 11.21
N THR A 59 -5.10 -3.77 12.16
CA THR A 59 -5.00 -5.21 11.91
C THR A 59 -6.04 -5.68 10.90
N ARG A 60 -7.30 -5.25 11.04
CA ARG A 60 -8.37 -5.62 10.11
C ARG A 60 -8.10 -5.09 8.71
N ILE A 61 -7.77 -3.81 8.60
CA ILE A 61 -7.41 -3.18 7.33
C ILE A 61 -6.25 -3.92 6.66
N SER A 62 -5.23 -4.32 7.44
CA SER A 62 -4.08 -5.07 6.92
C SER A 62 -4.46 -6.45 6.38
N LYS A 63 -5.35 -7.17 7.07
CA LYS A 63 -5.87 -8.48 6.62
C LYS A 63 -6.69 -8.35 5.35
N ASP A 64 -7.56 -7.35 5.28
CA ASP A 64 -8.38 -7.08 4.08
C ASP A 64 -7.47 -6.70 2.90
N THR A 65 -6.47 -5.86 3.14
CA THR A 65 -5.46 -5.48 2.14
C THR A 65 -4.68 -6.68 1.63
N ALA A 66 -4.31 -7.63 2.51
CA ALA A 66 -3.63 -8.86 2.10
C ALA A 66 -4.47 -9.67 1.10
N GLN A 67 -5.80 -9.74 1.29
CA GLN A 67 -6.69 -10.40 0.34
C GLN A 67 -6.79 -9.63 -0.98
N THR A 68 -6.83 -8.29 -0.94
CA THR A 68 -6.78 -7.47 -2.16
C THR A 68 -5.50 -7.74 -2.96
N PHE A 69 -4.34 -7.76 -2.31
CA PHE A 69 -3.06 -8.01 -2.98
C PHE A 69 -2.96 -9.43 -3.54
N ARG A 70 -3.53 -10.43 -2.86
CA ARG A 70 -3.68 -11.78 -3.41
C ARG A 70 -4.49 -11.78 -4.72
N ALA A 71 -5.64 -11.09 -4.73
CA ALA A 71 -6.46 -10.98 -5.94
C ALA A 71 -5.73 -10.21 -7.05
N ASN A 72 -4.96 -9.18 -6.69
CA ASN A 72 -4.16 -8.42 -7.64
C ASN A 72 -3.03 -9.26 -8.26
N LEU A 73 -2.35 -10.11 -7.49
CA LEU A 73 -1.35 -11.05 -8.03
C LEU A 73 -1.98 -11.96 -9.10
N ASN A 74 -3.14 -12.56 -8.81
CA ASN A 74 -3.85 -13.40 -9.78
C ASN A 74 -4.28 -12.62 -11.04
N THR A 75 -4.71 -11.36 -10.87
CA THR A 75 -5.10 -10.48 -11.98
C THR A 75 -3.90 -10.15 -12.85
N ALA A 76 -2.75 -9.85 -12.25
CA ALA A 76 -1.52 -9.52 -12.96
C ALA A 76 -1.03 -10.70 -13.82
N LEU A 77 -1.13 -11.95 -13.33
CA LEU A 77 -0.81 -13.13 -14.14
C LEU A 77 -1.58 -13.14 -15.47
N GLY A 78 -2.88 -12.82 -15.41
CA GLY A 78 -3.73 -12.72 -16.60
C GLY A 78 -3.33 -11.57 -17.53
N TYR A 79 -3.04 -10.39 -16.98
CA TYR A 79 -2.65 -9.23 -17.79
C TYR A 79 -1.32 -9.44 -18.53
N TYR A 80 -0.39 -10.18 -17.93
CA TYR A 80 0.92 -10.46 -18.50
C TYR A 80 1.01 -11.83 -19.20
N ASN A 81 -0.08 -12.60 -19.27
CA ASN A 81 -0.12 -13.98 -19.78
C ASN A 81 0.95 -14.89 -19.14
N GLN A 82 1.16 -14.76 -17.83
CA GLN A 82 2.15 -15.51 -17.07
C GLN A 82 1.55 -16.79 -16.49
N SER A 83 2.40 -17.81 -16.30
CA SER A 83 1.99 -19.09 -15.71
C SER A 83 1.85 -19.01 -14.19
N GLU A 84 0.93 -19.77 -13.61
CA GLU A 84 0.76 -19.89 -12.16
C GLU A 84 1.96 -20.56 -11.44
N ALA A 85 2.88 -21.18 -12.18
CA ALA A 85 4.08 -21.81 -11.62
C ALA A 85 5.16 -20.79 -11.20
N GLY A 86 5.09 -19.56 -11.70
CA GLY A 86 6.03 -18.49 -11.40
C GLY A 86 5.74 -17.80 -10.07
N SER A 87 6.79 -17.48 -9.30
CA SER A 87 6.67 -16.55 -8.18
C SER A 87 6.78 -15.12 -8.70
N HIS A 88 5.85 -14.28 -8.28
CA HIS A 88 5.70 -12.89 -8.70
C HIS A 88 5.52 -12.00 -7.48
N ASN A 89 5.84 -10.71 -7.62
CA ASN A 89 5.65 -9.75 -6.55
C ASN A 89 4.92 -8.49 -6.99
N ILE A 90 4.12 -7.93 -6.08
CA ILE A 90 3.57 -6.59 -6.17
C ILE A 90 4.11 -5.80 -5.00
N GLN A 91 4.61 -4.61 -5.28
CA GLN A 91 5.03 -3.65 -4.26
C GLN A 91 4.18 -2.40 -4.42
N ALA A 92 3.78 -1.78 -3.31
CA ALA A 92 3.09 -0.50 -3.33
C ALA A 92 3.70 0.43 -2.29
N MET A 93 3.82 1.70 -2.63
CA MET A 93 4.32 2.75 -1.74
C MET A 93 3.39 3.95 -1.84
N TYR A 94 2.89 4.41 -0.70
CA TYR A 94 2.04 5.60 -0.66
C TYR A 94 2.18 6.36 0.66
N GLY A 95 1.72 7.61 0.65
CA GLY A 95 1.79 8.51 1.80
C GLY A 95 1.86 9.97 1.38
N CYS A 96 2.11 10.82 2.37
CA CYS A 96 2.14 12.27 2.24
C CYS A 96 3.38 12.84 2.93
N ASP A 97 3.78 14.03 2.49
CA ASP A 97 4.76 14.88 3.15
C ASP A 97 4.07 16.17 3.62
N VAL A 98 4.48 16.68 4.79
CA VAL A 98 3.94 17.91 5.38
C VAL A 98 5.04 18.94 5.63
N GLY A 99 4.68 20.22 5.58
CA GLY A 99 5.57 21.32 5.90
C GLY A 99 5.81 21.46 7.39
N SER A 100 6.72 22.36 7.77
CA SER A 100 7.00 22.67 9.18
C SER A 100 5.79 23.23 9.93
N ASP A 101 4.84 23.83 9.20
CA ASP A 101 3.54 24.29 9.70
C ASP A 101 2.47 23.18 9.72
N GLY A 102 2.87 21.95 9.37
CA GLY A 102 2.00 20.78 9.24
C GLY A 102 1.13 20.79 7.98
N SER A 103 1.22 21.79 7.09
CA SER A 103 0.41 21.85 5.87
C SER A 103 0.78 20.74 4.88
N PHE A 104 -0.19 20.31 4.07
CA PHE A 104 0.05 19.31 3.03
C PHE A 104 1.00 19.87 1.96
N LEU A 105 2.09 19.16 1.66
CA LEU A 105 3.02 19.54 0.59
C LEU A 105 2.89 18.63 -0.63
N ARG A 106 2.87 17.32 -0.42
CA ARG A 106 2.90 16.34 -1.50
C ARG A 106 2.26 15.03 -1.08
N GLY A 107 1.61 14.37 -2.02
CA GLY A 107 1.12 13.00 -1.89
C GLY A 107 1.78 12.11 -2.93
N TYR A 108 1.89 10.83 -2.63
CA TYR A 108 2.44 9.83 -3.53
C TYR A 108 1.70 8.51 -3.39
N SER A 109 1.58 7.80 -4.50
CA SER A 109 1.12 6.42 -4.58
C SER A 109 1.72 5.81 -5.84
N GLN A 110 2.47 4.73 -5.68
CA GLN A 110 3.21 4.07 -6.74
C GLN A 110 3.19 2.57 -6.50
N ASP A 111 2.84 1.82 -7.53
CA ASP A 111 2.83 0.37 -7.52
C ASP A 111 3.87 -0.15 -8.52
N ALA A 112 4.48 -1.28 -8.18
CA ALA A 112 5.43 -2.01 -9.01
C ALA A 112 5.03 -3.49 -9.10
N TYR A 113 5.35 -4.10 -10.24
CA TYR A 113 5.16 -5.52 -10.50
C TYR A 113 6.49 -6.15 -10.93
N ASP A 114 6.90 -7.24 -10.26
CA ASP A 114 8.17 -7.92 -10.48
C ASP A 114 9.39 -6.97 -10.48
N GLY A 115 9.37 -5.99 -9.56
CA GLY A 115 10.45 -5.01 -9.38
C GLY A 115 10.54 -3.91 -10.46
N ARG A 116 9.50 -3.76 -11.32
CA ARG A 116 9.41 -2.71 -12.31
C ARG A 116 8.20 -1.82 -12.03
N ASP A 117 8.32 -0.54 -12.36
CA ASP A 117 7.22 0.41 -12.29
C ASP A 117 5.98 -0.16 -13.00
N TYR A 118 4.82 -0.06 -12.35
CA TYR A 118 3.54 -0.51 -12.89
C TYR A 118 2.61 0.68 -13.12
N ILE A 119 2.18 1.35 -12.05
CA ILE A 119 1.31 2.53 -12.13
C ILE A 119 1.61 3.52 -11.01
N ALA A 120 1.54 4.82 -11.30
CA ALA A 120 1.82 5.88 -10.35
C ALA A 120 0.77 6.99 -10.43
N LEU A 121 0.35 7.49 -9.26
CA LEU A 121 -0.44 8.71 -9.14
C LEU A 121 0.45 9.91 -9.47
N ASN A 122 -0.01 10.77 -10.37
CA ASN A 122 0.71 11.99 -10.74
C ASN A 122 0.64 13.03 -9.62
N GLU A 123 1.53 14.02 -9.67
CA GLU A 123 1.61 15.09 -8.65
C GLU A 123 0.33 15.94 -8.56
N ASP A 124 -0.51 15.92 -9.60
CA ASP A 124 -1.83 16.56 -9.60
C ASP A 124 -2.88 15.84 -8.72
N LEU A 125 -2.55 14.64 -8.21
CA LEU A 125 -3.41 13.74 -7.43
C LEU A 125 -4.75 13.39 -8.10
N ARG A 126 -4.80 13.47 -9.43
CA ARG A 126 -6.02 13.30 -10.23
C ARG A 126 -5.82 12.37 -11.41
N SER A 127 -4.59 12.27 -11.92
CA SER A 127 -4.27 11.46 -13.08
C SER A 127 -3.22 10.40 -12.77
N TRP A 128 -3.13 9.40 -13.64
CA TRP A 128 -2.25 8.25 -13.49
C TRP A 128 -1.26 8.14 -14.65
N THR A 129 -0.03 7.76 -14.33
CA THR A 129 0.97 7.30 -15.29
C THR A 129 1.07 5.78 -15.21
N ALA A 130 0.81 5.10 -16.32
CA ALA A 130 0.93 3.64 -16.45
C ALA A 130 2.21 3.30 -17.22
N ALA A 131 3.00 2.39 -16.70
CA ALA A 131 4.32 2.06 -17.23
C ALA A 131 4.28 1.20 -18.50
N ASP A 132 3.26 0.36 -18.65
CA ASP A 132 3.10 -0.53 -19.80
C ASP A 132 1.62 -0.77 -20.18
N THR A 133 1.39 -1.61 -21.17
CA THR A 133 0.04 -1.94 -21.67
C THR A 133 -0.83 -2.67 -20.66
N ALA A 134 -0.26 -3.45 -19.73
CA ALA A 134 -1.01 -4.11 -18.67
C ALA A 134 -1.49 -3.08 -17.64
N ALA A 135 -0.60 -2.19 -17.22
CA ALA A 135 -0.93 -1.08 -16.33
C ALA A 135 -1.98 -0.12 -16.91
N GLN A 136 -2.04 0.04 -18.25
CA GLN A 136 -3.12 0.81 -18.90
C GLN A 136 -4.50 0.22 -18.65
N ILE A 137 -4.62 -1.10 -18.45
CA ILE A 137 -5.90 -1.74 -18.09
C ILE A 137 -6.33 -1.28 -16.69
N THR A 138 -5.40 -1.31 -15.72
CA THR A 138 -5.65 -0.80 -14.36
C THR A 138 -5.99 0.68 -14.38
N LYS A 139 -5.24 1.50 -15.13
CA LYS A 139 -5.51 2.93 -15.27
C LYS A 139 -6.95 3.21 -15.70
N ARG A 140 -7.43 2.57 -16.77
CA ARG A 140 -8.80 2.76 -17.26
C ARG A 140 -9.85 2.37 -16.23
N LYS A 141 -9.61 1.28 -15.50
CA LYS A 141 -10.49 0.83 -14.42
C LYS A 141 -10.56 1.88 -13.31
N TRP A 142 -9.42 2.34 -12.83
CA TRP A 142 -9.34 3.34 -11.76
C TRP A 142 -9.90 4.70 -12.14
N GLU A 143 -9.75 5.11 -13.41
CA GLU A 143 -10.39 6.32 -13.94
C GLU A 143 -11.91 6.19 -13.99
N ALA A 144 -12.42 5.04 -14.45
CA ALA A 144 -13.87 4.78 -14.48
C ALA A 144 -14.49 4.71 -13.06
N GLU A 145 -13.72 4.24 -12.07
CA GLU A 145 -14.14 4.15 -10.67
C GLU A 145 -13.91 5.45 -9.88
N GLY A 146 -13.26 6.46 -10.46
CA GLY A 146 -12.90 7.69 -9.75
C GLY A 146 -11.90 7.49 -8.60
N TYR A 147 -11.06 6.45 -8.68
CA TYR A 147 -10.20 6.03 -7.56
C TYR A 147 -9.21 7.12 -7.11
N ALA A 148 -8.74 7.96 -8.04
CA ALA A 148 -7.84 9.08 -7.74
C ALA A 148 -8.44 10.05 -6.69
N GLU A 149 -9.75 10.31 -6.76
CA GLU A 149 -10.41 11.20 -5.79
C GLU A 149 -10.43 10.59 -4.38
N SER A 150 -10.75 9.30 -4.27
CA SER A 150 -10.73 8.58 -3.00
C SER A 150 -9.32 8.58 -2.37
N LEU A 151 -8.31 8.37 -3.20
CA LEU A 151 -6.92 8.38 -2.76
C LEU A 151 -6.46 9.78 -2.37
N ARG A 152 -6.82 10.81 -3.13
CA ARG A 152 -6.57 12.21 -2.81
C ARG A 152 -7.18 12.60 -1.47
N ASN A 153 -8.43 12.23 -1.20
CA ASN A 153 -9.09 12.48 0.08
C ASN A 153 -8.34 11.83 1.27
N TYR A 154 -7.76 10.65 1.06
CA TYR A 154 -6.90 10.03 2.06
C TYR A 154 -5.59 10.81 2.25
N LEU A 155 -4.92 11.18 1.15
CA LEU A 155 -3.61 11.83 1.16
C LEU A 155 -3.65 13.25 1.75
N GLU A 156 -4.67 14.05 1.40
CA GLU A 156 -4.84 15.42 1.91
C GLU A 156 -5.46 15.46 3.32
N GLY A 157 -6.18 14.41 3.73
CA GLY A 157 -6.85 14.31 5.03
C GLY A 157 -6.14 13.37 6.00
N ARG A 158 -6.59 12.10 6.03
CA ARG A 158 -6.17 11.11 7.03
C ARG A 158 -4.67 10.90 7.12
N CYS A 159 -3.95 10.98 6.00
CA CYS A 159 -2.50 10.87 6.01
C CYS A 159 -1.84 12.04 6.77
N VAL A 160 -2.25 13.27 6.48
CA VAL A 160 -1.74 14.49 7.14
C VAL A 160 -2.10 14.49 8.62
N GLU A 161 -3.35 14.16 8.95
CA GLU A 161 -3.83 14.05 10.33
C GLU A 161 -3.04 13.00 11.13
N GLY A 162 -2.81 11.82 10.53
CA GLY A 162 -2.00 10.77 11.14
C GLY A 162 -0.56 11.21 11.34
N LEU A 163 0.06 11.85 10.34
CA LEU A 163 1.44 12.31 10.43
C LEU A 163 1.62 13.38 11.53
N ARG A 164 0.69 14.35 11.62
CA ARG A 164 0.69 15.36 12.71
C ARG A 164 0.49 14.77 14.09
N ARG A 165 -0.16 13.62 14.21
CA ARG A 165 -0.35 12.91 15.48
C ARG A 165 0.93 12.18 15.94
N TYR A 166 1.80 11.82 15.00
CA TYR A 166 3.00 11.03 15.26
C TYR A 166 4.29 11.85 15.35
N LEU A 167 4.28 13.08 14.83
CA LEU A 167 5.33 14.09 15.02
C LEU A 167 5.16 14.81 16.37
#